data_AF-A0A4Q0ZKC9-F1
#
_entry.id   AF-A0A4Q0ZKC9-F1
#
_cell.length_a   1.000
_cell.length_b   1.000
_cell.length_c   1.000
_cell.angle_alpha   90.00
_cell.angle_beta   90.00
_cell.angle_gamma   90.00
#
_symmetry.space_group_name_H-M   'P 1'
#
loop_
_entity.id
_entity.type
_entity.pdbx_description
1 polymer ?
#
loop_
_entity_poly.entity_id
_entity_poly.type
_entity_poly.pdbx_seq_one_letter_code
_entity_poly.pdbx_strand_id
1 'polypeptide(L)'
;MNKSRLLVLNDLREFTSTISKKAMFLANKYNKELDVLHIEDESFLKFFKEKTECSLDRSKEILKEYYENNAKIYCKCGNFIEIIKEHISKNNISTVIVGFKRERTFFEDIFNGSNLNSIIRKVDLPVLVIKTEDTPNYKNILIPTDLSESSKKNIEYLVNLFPEANFHIEHYYKTFFEDRIKLYGFDDNEVHDFVDFYATEAEIELNKFVESLNIPQEIKVFKKAKKFIDIKSMVDESIEYKTIDLLSLSVSSSFSIFSFDLLEHSTKDVIIYKILED
;
A
#
# COMPACT_ATOMS: atom_id res chain seq x y z
N MET A 1 -25.98 -6.79 -3.05
CA MET A 1 -24.71 -6.51 -2.36
C MET A 1 -24.62 -5.01 -2.17
N ASN A 2 -24.45 -4.51 -0.93
CA ASN A 2 -24.20 -3.09 -0.72
C ASN A 2 -22.90 -2.73 -1.47
N LYS A 3 -22.97 -1.77 -2.42
CA LYS A 3 -21.74 -1.26 -3.06
C LYS A 3 -20.81 -0.76 -1.96
N SER A 4 -19.58 -1.24 -1.95
CA SER A 4 -18.56 -0.71 -1.05
C SER A 4 -18.04 0.62 -1.59
N ARG A 5 -17.55 1.49 -0.70
CA ARG A 5 -17.02 2.81 -1.08
C ARG A 5 -15.50 2.83 -1.07
N LEU A 6 -14.92 3.67 -1.91
CA LEU A 6 -13.54 4.15 -1.82
C LEU A 6 -13.55 5.50 -1.11
N LEU A 7 -12.59 5.74 -0.22
CA LEU A 7 -12.41 7.03 0.46
C LEU A 7 -11.10 7.67 0.02
N VAL A 8 -11.16 8.83 -0.63
CA VAL A 8 -9.98 9.63 -0.92
C VAL A 8 -9.75 10.63 0.20
N LEU A 9 -8.56 10.63 0.79
CA LEU A 9 -8.12 11.72 1.65
C LEU A 9 -7.36 12.73 0.78
N ASN A 10 -7.88 13.95 0.69
CA ASN A 10 -7.37 14.95 -0.22
C ASN A 10 -6.86 16.17 0.56
N ASP A 11 -5.63 16.58 0.29
CA ASP A 11 -4.96 17.70 0.95
C ASP A 11 -5.00 19.01 0.14
N LEU A 12 -5.67 19.01 -1.03
CA LEU A 12 -5.77 20.14 -1.96
C LEU A 12 -4.42 20.65 -2.47
N ARG A 13 -3.39 19.82 -2.46
CA ARG A 13 -2.05 20.17 -2.97
C ARG A 13 -1.86 19.74 -4.42
N GLU A 14 -0.67 19.96 -4.95
CA GLU A 14 -0.28 19.76 -6.35
C GLU A 14 -0.70 18.38 -6.93
N PHE A 15 -0.71 17.33 -6.10
CA PHE A 15 -1.02 15.97 -6.54
C PHE A 15 -2.52 15.65 -6.61
N THR A 16 -3.40 16.60 -6.26
CA THR A 16 -4.86 16.45 -6.23
C THR A 16 -5.44 15.98 -7.55
N SER A 17 -4.97 16.54 -8.68
CA SER A 17 -5.45 16.19 -10.03
C SER A 17 -5.17 14.72 -10.38
N THR A 18 -3.97 14.24 -10.02
CA THR A 18 -3.58 12.84 -10.26
C THR A 18 -4.40 11.89 -9.39
N ILE A 19 -4.57 12.22 -8.11
CA ILE A 19 -5.38 11.43 -7.18
C ILE A 19 -6.83 11.36 -7.65
N SER A 20 -7.44 12.48 -8.07
CA SER A 20 -8.84 12.51 -8.48
C SER A 20 -9.08 11.64 -9.72
N LYS A 21 -8.25 11.80 -10.76
CA LYS A 21 -8.32 10.97 -11.97
C LYS A 21 -8.17 9.49 -11.65
N LYS A 22 -7.19 9.13 -10.81
CA LYS A 22 -6.95 7.73 -10.46
C LYS A 22 -8.09 7.12 -9.64
N ALA A 23 -8.57 7.85 -8.64
CA ALA A 23 -9.67 7.39 -7.79
C ALA A 23 -10.97 7.21 -8.58
N MET A 24 -11.29 8.13 -9.49
CA MET A 24 -12.45 8.01 -10.38
C MET A 24 -12.33 6.81 -11.32
N PHE A 25 -11.14 6.58 -11.89
CA PHE A 25 -10.89 5.39 -12.71
C PHE A 25 -11.15 4.10 -11.93
N LEU A 26 -10.59 3.98 -10.72
CA LEU A 26 -10.75 2.79 -9.87
C LEU A 26 -12.21 2.59 -9.43
N ALA A 27 -12.90 3.68 -9.05
CA ALA A 27 -14.31 3.64 -8.69
C ALA A 27 -15.17 3.11 -9.85
N ASN A 28 -14.96 3.64 -11.06
CA ASN A 28 -15.68 3.21 -12.26
C ASN A 28 -15.35 1.77 -12.64
N LYS A 29 -14.06 1.41 -12.69
CA LYS A 29 -13.60 0.06 -13.06
C LYS A 29 -14.20 -1.01 -12.15
N TYR A 30 -14.20 -0.77 -10.83
CA TYR A 30 -14.66 -1.75 -9.85
C TYR A 30 -16.11 -1.52 -9.39
N ASN A 31 -16.87 -0.64 -10.08
CA ASN A 31 -18.26 -0.30 -9.77
C ASN A 31 -18.48 0.08 -8.28
N LYS A 32 -17.52 0.82 -7.72
CA LYS A 32 -17.55 1.33 -6.34
C LYS A 32 -18.00 2.78 -6.32
N GLU A 33 -18.60 3.20 -5.22
CA GLU A 33 -18.88 4.62 -4.98
C GLU A 33 -17.64 5.31 -4.41
N LEU A 34 -17.54 6.62 -4.60
CA LEU A 34 -16.39 7.43 -4.21
C LEU A 34 -16.80 8.52 -3.22
N ASP A 35 -16.14 8.53 -2.08
CA ASP A 35 -16.19 9.63 -1.11
C ASP A 35 -14.83 10.35 -1.13
N VAL A 36 -14.85 11.69 -1.05
CA VAL A 36 -13.66 12.53 -0.93
C VAL A 36 -13.76 13.29 0.38
N LEU A 37 -12.74 13.17 1.22
CA LEU A 37 -12.68 13.78 2.53
C LEU A 37 -11.45 14.70 2.61
N HIS A 38 -11.71 15.99 2.80
CA HIS A 38 -10.73 16.98 3.14
C HIS A 38 -10.88 17.36 4.61
N ILE A 39 -9.75 17.43 5.32
CA ILE A 39 -9.73 17.73 6.75
C ILE A 39 -8.76 18.89 6.99
N GLU A 40 -9.29 20.00 7.47
CA GLU A 40 -8.50 21.12 7.99
C GLU A 40 -8.11 20.87 9.45
N ASP A 41 -6.94 21.34 9.85
CA ASP A 41 -6.39 21.13 11.20
C ASP A 41 -7.25 21.80 12.28
N GLU A 42 -7.45 21.13 13.42
CA GLU A 42 -8.28 21.63 14.54
C GLU A 42 -7.81 23.01 15.06
N SER A 43 -6.52 23.34 14.94
CA SER A 43 -6.01 24.66 15.30
C SER A 43 -6.69 25.78 14.50
N PHE A 44 -7.17 25.52 13.29
CA PHE A 44 -7.88 26.52 12.48
C PHE A 44 -9.19 26.92 13.15
N LEU A 45 -9.94 25.97 13.74
CA LEU A 45 -11.11 26.29 14.56
C LEU A 45 -10.73 27.11 15.81
N LYS A 46 -9.56 26.86 16.40
CA LYS A 46 -9.11 27.58 17.60
C LYS A 46 -8.74 29.03 17.30
N PHE A 47 -8.11 29.28 16.15
CA PHE A 47 -7.57 30.60 15.78
C PHE A 47 -8.44 31.42 14.81
N PHE A 48 -9.24 30.76 13.96
CA PHE A 48 -9.93 31.39 12.83
C PHE A 48 -11.42 31.00 12.74
N LYS A 49 -12.12 30.83 13.87
CA LYS A 49 -13.53 30.39 13.95
C LYS A 49 -14.42 30.91 12.82
N GLU A 50 -14.47 32.23 12.63
CA GLU A 50 -15.36 32.88 11.64
C GLU A 50 -14.96 32.60 10.19
N LYS A 51 -13.70 32.27 9.93
CA LYS A 51 -13.19 31.98 8.58
C LYS A 51 -13.15 30.49 8.26
N THR A 52 -13.22 29.60 9.26
CA THR A 52 -13.16 28.16 9.04
C THR A 52 -14.30 27.67 8.15
N GLU A 53 -15.53 28.14 8.36
CA GLU A 53 -16.68 27.75 7.52
C GLU A 53 -16.48 28.17 6.06
N CYS A 54 -16.11 29.43 5.82
CA CYS A 54 -15.76 29.94 4.48
C CYS A 54 -14.60 29.17 3.83
N SER A 55 -13.61 28.73 4.62
CA SER A 55 -12.49 27.91 4.13
C SER A 55 -12.96 26.54 3.67
N LEU A 56 -13.76 25.86 4.48
CA LEU A 56 -14.30 24.54 4.15
C LEU A 56 -15.18 24.58 2.90
N ASP A 57 -16.01 25.61 2.75
CA ASP A 57 -16.83 25.81 1.56
C ASP A 57 -15.97 26.02 0.32
N ARG A 58 -14.93 26.85 0.40
CA ARG A 58 -13.97 27.05 -0.69
C ARG A 58 -13.25 25.74 -1.06
N SER A 59 -12.78 25.00 -0.07
CA SER A 59 -12.16 23.68 -0.26
C SER A 59 -13.11 22.71 -0.95
N LYS A 60 -14.40 22.75 -0.59
CA LYS A 60 -15.44 21.93 -1.21
C LYS A 60 -15.68 22.28 -2.68
N GLU A 61 -15.73 23.57 -3.02
CA GLU A 61 -15.88 24.01 -4.41
C GLU A 61 -14.67 23.60 -5.27
N ILE A 62 -13.45 23.74 -4.77
CA ILE A 62 -12.25 23.27 -5.48
C ILE A 62 -12.32 21.77 -5.75
N LEU A 63 -12.72 20.96 -4.76
CA LEU A 63 -12.87 19.52 -4.97
C LEU A 63 -13.99 19.18 -5.95
N LYS A 64 -15.09 19.94 -6.00
CA LYS A 64 -16.14 19.72 -7.00
C LYS A 64 -15.61 19.88 -8.42
N GLU A 65 -14.67 20.80 -8.66
CA GLU A 65 -14.03 20.94 -9.98
C GLU A 65 -13.21 19.70 -10.36
N TYR A 66 -12.54 19.05 -9.40
CA TYR A 66 -11.71 17.87 -9.66
C TYR A 66 -12.47 16.55 -9.81
N TYR A 67 -13.61 16.41 -9.14
CA TYR A 67 -14.37 15.15 -9.09
C TYR A 67 -15.72 15.23 -9.81
N GLU A 68 -16.17 16.44 -10.16
CA GLU A 68 -17.46 16.71 -10.80
C GLU A 68 -18.61 16.02 -10.01
N ASN A 69 -19.40 15.16 -10.68
CA ASN A 69 -20.47 14.37 -10.07
C ASN A 69 -20.07 12.93 -9.73
N ASN A 70 -18.77 12.59 -9.81
CA ASN A 70 -18.28 11.23 -9.61
C ASN A 70 -18.03 10.88 -8.13
N ALA A 71 -18.07 11.87 -7.22
CA ALA A 71 -17.81 11.64 -5.80
C ALA A 71 -18.70 12.47 -4.87
N LYS A 72 -18.92 11.95 -3.66
CA LYS A 72 -19.48 12.73 -2.55
C LYS A 72 -18.35 13.43 -1.80
N ILE A 73 -18.43 14.76 -1.70
CA ILE A 73 -17.36 15.59 -1.13
C ILE A 73 -17.73 16.04 0.28
N TYR A 74 -16.80 15.81 1.21
CA TYR A 74 -16.89 16.16 2.62
C TYR A 74 -15.67 17.00 3.01
N CYS A 75 -15.92 18.20 3.52
CA CYS A 75 -14.89 19.05 4.14
C CYS A 75 -15.22 19.16 5.62
N LYS A 76 -14.26 18.79 6.47
CA LYS A 76 -14.40 18.85 7.93
C LYS A 76 -13.19 19.56 8.53
N CYS A 77 -13.33 20.05 9.76
CA CYS A 77 -12.20 20.55 10.53
C CYS A 77 -12.18 19.86 11.90
N GLY A 78 -10.99 19.43 12.35
CA GLY A 78 -10.84 18.77 13.64
C GLY A 78 -9.71 17.75 13.66
N ASN A 79 -9.81 16.76 14.57
CA ASN A 79 -8.80 15.71 14.69
C ASN A 79 -8.84 14.77 13.47
N PHE A 80 -7.73 14.75 12.73
CA PHE A 80 -7.60 14.04 11.46
C PHE A 80 -8.02 12.56 11.54
N ILE A 81 -7.47 11.80 12.50
CA ILE A 81 -7.72 10.36 12.59
C ILE A 81 -9.12 10.06 13.11
N GLU A 82 -9.62 10.82 14.07
CA GLU A 82 -10.97 10.64 14.60
C GLU A 82 -12.02 10.85 13.51
N ILE A 83 -11.87 11.91 12.71
CA ILE A 83 -12.76 12.20 11.60
C ILE A 83 -12.73 11.10 10.54
N ILE A 84 -11.54 10.56 10.21
CA ILE A 84 -11.40 9.44 9.26
C ILE A 84 -12.12 8.20 9.78
N LYS A 85 -11.90 7.82 11.05
CA LYS A 85 -12.55 6.66 11.68
C LYS A 85 -14.07 6.82 11.71
N GLU A 86 -14.55 8.00 12.08
CA GLU A 86 -15.97 8.34 12.08
C GLU A 86 -16.55 8.17 10.67
N HIS A 87 -15.90 8.72 9.65
CA HIS A 87 -16.33 8.61 8.25
C HIS A 87 -16.37 7.15 7.78
N ILE A 88 -15.34 6.36 8.08
CA ILE A 88 -15.26 4.94 7.75
C ILE A 88 -16.43 4.17 8.35
N SER A 89 -16.68 4.35 9.66
CA SER A 89 -17.73 3.64 10.40
C SER A 89 -19.15 3.93 9.88
N LYS A 90 -19.36 5.11 9.28
CA LYS A 90 -20.67 5.55 8.78
C LYS A 90 -20.93 5.21 7.32
N ASN A 91 -19.89 5.00 6.50
CA ASN A 91 -20.03 5.03 5.04
C ASN A 91 -19.65 3.74 4.30
N ASN A 92 -19.54 2.58 4.96
CA ASN A 92 -19.20 1.29 4.31
C ASN A 92 -17.94 1.40 3.40
N ILE A 93 -16.92 2.09 3.92
CA ILE A 93 -15.64 2.29 3.22
C ILE A 93 -14.89 0.96 3.20
N SER A 94 -14.34 0.60 2.03
CA SER A 94 -13.55 -0.62 1.83
C SER A 94 -12.07 -0.36 1.59
N THR A 95 -11.68 0.84 1.19
CA THR A 95 -10.29 1.19 0.87
C THR A 95 -10.10 2.68 1.01
N VAL A 96 -8.97 3.09 1.58
CA VAL A 96 -8.55 4.49 1.67
C VAL A 96 -7.53 4.77 0.57
N ILE A 97 -7.65 5.90 -0.11
CA ILE A 97 -6.74 6.37 -1.16
C ILE A 97 -6.09 7.65 -0.68
N VAL A 98 -4.76 7.72 -0.78
CA VAL A 98 -3.96 8.87 -0.37
C VAL A 98 -2.90 9.18 -1.40
N GLY A 99 -2.59 10.45 -1.61
CA GLY A 99 -1.46 10.86 -2.45
C GLY A 99 -0.15 10.91 -1.67
N PHE A 100 0.94 10.59 -2.35
CA PHE A 100 2.30 10.73 -1.84
C PHE A 100 3.26 11.13 -2.98
N LYS A 101 3.81 12.35 -2.95
CA LYS A 101 4.77 12.86 -3.95
C LYS A 101 6.17 13.03 -3.34
N ARG A 102 7.19 12.56 -4.08
CA ARG A 102 8.60 12.41 -3.67
C ARG A 102 9.43 13.69 -3.49
N GLU A 103 8.90 14.87 -3.80
CA GLU A 103 9.72 16.11 -3.86
C GLU A 103 10.27 16.58 -2.51
N ARG A 104 9.96 15.87 -1.42
CA ARG A 104 10.62 16.02 -0.13
C ARG A 104 11.18 14.67 0.27
N THR A 105 12.47 14.60 0.57
CA THR A 105 13.06 13.47 1.28
C THR A 105 12.23 13.20 2.53
N PHE A 106 11.71 11.98 2.70
CA PHE A 106 10.67 11.64 3.69
C PHE A 106 11.06 12.02 5.13
N PHE A 107 12.36 12.10 5.43
CA PHE A 107 12.90 12.59 6.69
C PHE A 107 12.58 14.07 6.99
N GLU A 108 12.53 14.95 5.98
CA GLU A 108 12.08 16.35 6.15
C GLU A 108 10.56 16.44 6.33
N ASP A 109 9.85 15.44 5.82
CA ASP A 109 8.40 15.33 5.85
C ASP A 109 7.88 14.49 7.02
N ILE A 110 8.62 14.17 8.07
CA ILE A 110 8.02 13.58 9.30
C ILE A 110 6.88 14.48 9.85
N PHE A 111 6.86 15.76 9.47
CA PHE A 111 5.77 16.70 9.74
C PHE A 111 4.55 16.61 8.78
N ASN A 112 4.66 16.02 7.57
CA ASN A 112 3.53 15.67 6.66
C ASN A 112 3.21 14.15 6.62
N GLY A 113 4.21 13.30 6.87
CA GLY A 113 4.20 11.84 6.98
C GLY A 113 3.70 11.32 8.33
N SER A 114 3.44 12.21 9.29
CA SER A 114 2.66 11.89 10.49
C SER A 114 1.26 11.40 10.14
N ASN A 115 0.62 11.98 9.10
CA ASN A 115 -0.72 11.61 8.68
C ASN A 115 -0.75 10.25 7.98
N LEU A 116 0.11 10.00 6.99
CA LEU A 116 0.18 8.69 6.32
C LEU A 116 0.54 7.58 7.31
N ASN A 117 1.57 7.77 8.15
CA ASN A 117 1.92 6.81 9.19
C ASN A 117 0.78 6.61 10.19
N SER A 118 0.07 7.67 10.57
CA SER A 118 -1.09 7.56 11.47
C SER A 118 -2.25 6.81 10.81
N ILE A 119 -2.50 7.01 9.51
CA ILE A 119 -3.51 6.27 8.76
C ILE A 119 -3.14 4.79 8.74
N ILE A 120 -1.94 4.43 8.25
CA ILE A 120 -1.49 3.04 8.17
C ILE A 120 -1.55 2.35 9.54
N ARG A 121 -1.19 3.05 10.62
CA ARG A 121 -1.17 2.47 11.98
C ARG A 121 -2.55 2.39 12.63
N LYS A 122 -3.47 3.31 12.34
CA LYS A 122 -4.72 3.48 13.10
C LYS A 122 -5.99 3.16 12.30
N VAL A 123 -5.90 2.96 10.99
CA VAL A 123 -7.02 2.58 10.13
C VAL A 123 -6.90 1.10 9.76
N ASP A 124 -7.94 0.32 10.05
CA ASP A 124 -7.97 -1.13 9.82
C ASP A 124 -8.53 -1.50 8.43
N LEU A 125 -8.24 -0.64 7.44
CA LEU A 125 -8.59 -0.83 6.03
C LEU A 125 -7.33 -0.74 5.17
N PRO A 126 -7.31 -1.37 3.98
CA PRO A 126 -6.23 -1.16 3.03
C PRO A 126 -6.12 0.29 2.59
N VAL A 127 -4.88 0.74 2.48
CA VAL A 127 -4.50 2.10 2.10
C VAL A 127 -3.74 2.04 0.78
N LEU A 128 -4.35 2.55 -0.29
CA LEU A 128 -3.72 2.73 -1.58
C LEU A 128 -3.00 4.09 -1.61
N VAL A 129 -1.68 4.04 -1.62
CA VAL A 129 -0.78 5.18 -1.72
C VAL A 129 -0.45 5.42 -3.18
N ILE A 130 -1.02 6.49 -3.73
CA ILE A 130 -0.75 6.94 -5.10
C ILE A 130 0.58 7.69 -5.10
N LYS A 131 1.50 7.26 -5.96
CA LYS A 131 2.87 7.78 -6.06
C LYS A 131 3.24 8.21 -7.48
N THR A 132 2.55 7.68 -8.49
CA THR A 132 2.85 7.96 -9.90
C THR A 132 1.66 8.60 -10.61
N GLU A 133 1.89 9.07 -11.84
CA GLU A 133 0.84 9.57 -12.74
C GLU A 133 0.35 8.51 -13.74
N ASP A 134 0.86 7.28 -13.64
CA ASP A 134 0.51 6.18 -14.55
C ASP A 134 -0.99 5.86 -14.50
N THR A 135 -1.53 5.18 -15.52
CA THR A 135 -2.92 4.72 -15.45
C THR A 135 -3.06 3.69 -14.32
N PRO A 136 -4.06 3.80 -13.41
CA PRO A 136 -4.18 2.91 -12.25
C PRO A 136 -4.89 1.59 -12.63
N ASN A 137 -4.43 0.98 -13.71
CA ASN A 137 -4.89 -0.32 -14.17
C ASN A 137 -3.91 -1.38 -13.71
N TYR A 138 -3.98 -1.71 -12.42
CA TYR A 138 -3.04 -2.63 -11.77
C TYR A 138 -3.24 -4.07 -12.27
N LYS A 139 -2.49 -4.47 -13.30
CA LYS A 139 -2.57 -5.81 -13.91
C LYS A 139 -1.54 -6.76 -13.32
N ASN A 140 -0.40 -6.26 -12.86
CA ASN A 140 0.63 -7.07 -12.21
C ASN A 140 0.91 -6.50 -10.82
N ILE A 141 0.60 -7.30 -9.80
CA ILE A 141 0.75 -6.91 -8.40
C ILE A 141 1.87 -7.73 -7.79
N LEU A 142 2.91 -7.05 -7.30
CA LEU A 142 4.01 -7.68 -6.57
C LEU A 142 3.67 -7.75 -5.08
N ILE A 143 3.81 -8.93 -4.48
CA ILE A 143 3.56 -9.18 -3.07
C ILE A 143 4.79 -9.89 -2.47
N PRO A 144 5.70 -9.15 -1.82
CA PRO A 144 6.68 -9.73 -0.93
C PRO A 144 5.96 -10.40 0.25
N THR A 145 6.34 -11.63 0.58
CA THR A 145 5.72 -12.40 1.67
C THR A 145 6.74 -12.99 2.62
N ASP A 146 6.39 -12.92 3.91
CA ASP A 146 7.05 -13.61 5.01
C ASP A 146 6.42 -14.98 5.32
N LEU A 147 5.51 -15.46 4.46
CA LEU A 147 4.77 -16.72 4.60
C LEU A 147 3.86 -16.79 5.85
N SER A 148 3.58 -15.66 6.50
CA SER A 148 2.70 -15.59 7.67
C SER A 148 1.22 -15.71 7.31
N GLU A 149 0.38 -16.01 8.31
CA GLU A 149 -1.08 -15.93 8.19
C GLU A 149 -1.55 -14.51 7.83
N SER A 150 -0.84 -13.48 8.30
CA SER A 150 -1.08 -12.08 7.92
C SER A 150 -0.84 -11.86 6.42
N SER A 151 0.29 -12.35 5.89
CA SER A 151 0.58 -12.35 4.45
C SER A 151 -0.52 -13.08 3.65
N LYS A 152 -0.97 -14.24 4.13
CA LYS A 152 -2.06 -15.00 3.50
C LYS A 152 -3.35 -14.19 3.41
N LYS A 153 -3.81 -13.64 4.54
CA LYS A 153 -5.00 -12.77 4.61
C LYS A 153 -4.87 -11.57 3.66
N ASN A 154 -3.67 -10.97 3.54
CA ASN A 154 -3.42 -9.87 2.61
C ASN A 154 -3.58 -10.31 1.14
N ILE A 155 -2.97 -11.43 0.76
CA ILE A 155 -3.05 -11.94 -0.61
C ILE A 155 -4.50 -12.26 -1.01
N GLU A 156 -5.23 -12.97 -0.15
CA GLU A 156 -6.64 -13.31 -0.39
C GLU A 156 -7.53 -12.05 -0.49
N TYR A 157 -7.24 -11.03 0.32
CA TYR A 157 -7.91 -9.74 0.22
C TYR A 157 -7.64 -9.05 -1.12
N LEU A 158 -6.37 -9.02 -1.57
CA LEU A 158 -5.98 -8.38 -2.82
C LEU A 158 -6.56 -9.08 -4.04
N VAL A 159 -6.65 -10.40 -4.01
CA VAL A 159 -7.33 -11.22 -5.02
C VAL A 159 -8.78 -10.79 -5.19
N ASN A 160 -9.50 -10.54 -4.09
CA ASN A 160 -10.86 -10.01 -4.13
C ASN A 160 -10.93 -8.56 -4.61
N LEU A 161 -9.93 -7.74 -4.28
CA LEU A 161 -9.89 -6.33 -4.66
C LEU A 161 -9.51 -6.14 -6.15
N PHE A 162 -8.67 -7.01 -6.69
CA PHE A 162 -8.12 -6.93 -8.04
C PHE A 162 -8.30 -8.27 -8.78
N PRO A 163 -9.54 -8.68 -9.08
CA PRO A 163 -9.84 -10.01 -9.65
C PRO A 163 -9.30 -10.23 -11.07
N GLU A 164 -8.95 -9.15 -11.78
CA GLU A 164 -8.36 -9.20 -13.12
C GLU A 164 -6.83 -9.17 -13.12
N ALA A 165 -6.20 -9.08 -11.95
CA ALA A 165 -4.76 -8.95 -11.83
C ALA A 165 -4.04 -10.31 -11.83
N ASN A 166 -2.77 -10.27 -12.24
CA ASN A 166 -1.80 -11.31 -11.99
C ASN A 166 -1.05 -10.99 -10.70
N PHE A 167 -0.81 -12.01 -9.89
CA PHE A 167 -0.14 -11.88 -8.60
C PHE A 167 1.25 -12.48 -8.66
N HIS A 168 2.27 -11.68 -8.34
CA HIS A 168 3.67 -12.09 -8.25
C HIS A 168 4.03 -12.18 -6.77
N ILE A 169 4.04 -13.40 -6.22
CA ILE A 169 4.30 -13.67 -4.80
C ILE A 169 5.77 -14.00 -4.65
N GLU A 170 6.49 -13.20 -3.87
CA GLU A 170 7.94 -13.35 -3.71
C GLU A 170 8.32 -13.57 -2.26
N HIS A 171 9.02 -14.67 -2.00
CA HIS A 171 9.58 -14.97 -0.69
C HIS A 171 11.07 -14.68 -0.68
N TYR A 172 11.51 -13.89 0.30
CA TYR A 172 12.89 -13.44 0.41
C TYR A 172 13.60 -14.15 1.57
N TYR A 173 14.49 -15.09 1.24
CA TYR A 173 15.27 -15.83 2.23
C TYR A 173 16.61 -15.16 2.49
N LYS A 174 17.12 -15.29 3.72
CA LYS A 174 18.43 -14.77 4.11
C LYS A 174 19.37 -15.94 4.37
N THR A 175 20.44 -16.03 3.58
CA THR A 175 21.60 -16.85 3.91
C THR A 175 22.49 -16.04 4.85
N PHE A 176 22.11 -16.02 6.13
CA PHE A 176 23.05 -15.54 7.13
C PHE A 176 24.33 -16.40 7.03
N PHE A 177 25.49 -15.78 7.27
CA PHE A 177 26.75 -16.48 7.46
C PHE A 177 27.55 -16.90 6.21
N GLU A 178 27.23 -16.55 4.97
CA GLU A 178 28.11 -16.91 3.82
C GLU A 178 29.57 -16.47 4.05
N ASP A 179 29.78 -15.22 4.45
CA ASP A 179 31.11 -14.69 4.79
C ASP A 179 31.70 -15.33 6.05
N ARG A 180 30.86 -15.81 6.98
CA ARG A 180 31.29 -16.45 8.23
C ARG A 180 31.58 -17.94 8.09
N ILE A 181 30.95 -18.61 7.14
CA ILE A 181 31.19 -20.02 6.81
C ILE A 181 32.61 -20.14 6.24
N LYS A 182 33.02 -19.21 5.37
CA LYS A 182 34.43 -19.13 4.94
C LYS A 182 35.40 -18.93 6.11
N LEU A 183 35.03 -18.13 7.12
CA LEU A 183 35.83 -17.94 8.34
C LEU A 183 35.92 -19.19 9.22
N TYR A 184 34.99 -20.13 9.09
CA TYR A 184 35.01 -21.42 9.79
C TYR A 184 35.75 -22.53 9.04
N GLY A 185 36.36 -22.21 7.88
CA GLY A 185 37.24 -23.12 7.14
C GLY A 185 36.55 -24.00 6.10
N PHE A 186 35.28 -23.74 5.80
CA PHE A 186 34.56 -24.40 4.71
C PHE A 186 35.04 -23.89 3.34
N ASP A 187 35.08 -24.79 2.35
CA ASP A 187 35.47 -24.47 0.99
C ASP A 187 34.33 -23.87 0.14
N ASP A 188 34.65 -23.43 -1.08
CA ASP A 188 33.67 -22.77 -1.95
C ASP A 188 32.52 -23.71 -2.40
N ASN A 189 32.75 -25.03 -2.49
CA ASN A 189 31.70 -25.99 -2.83
C ASN A 189 30.77 -26.20 -1.65
N GLU A 190 31.30 -26.31 -0.43
CA GLU A 190 30.50 -26.44 0.79
C GLU A 190 29.64 -25.19 1.05
N VAL A 191 30.17 -23.99 0.76
CA VAL A 191 29.38 -22.75 0.79
C VAL A 191 28.28 -22.77 -0.26
N HIS A 192 28.56 -23.26 -1.47
CA HIS A 192 27.57 -23.35 -2.55
C HIS A 192 26.44 -24.31 -2.19
N ASP A 193 26.77 -25.52 -1.72
CA ASP A 193 25.79 -26.53 -1.28
C ASP A 193 24.90 -25.99 -0.14
N PHE A 194 25.49 -25.22 0.79
CA PHE A 194 24.74 -24.55 1.85
C PHE A 194 23.74 -23.53 1.28
N VAL A 195 24.14 -22.68 0.33
CA VAL A 195 23.25 -21.69 -0.29
C VAL A 195 22.13 -22.37 -1.07
N ASP A 196 22.44 -23.42 -1.82
CA ASP A 196 21.47 -24.19 -2.61
C ASP A 196 20.45 -24.91 -1.74
N PHE A 197 20.88 -25.41 -0.57
CA PHE A 197 19.98 -25.96 0.44
C PHE A 197 18.94 -24.93 0.90
N TYR A 198 19.35 -23.72 1.29
CA TYR A 198 18.40 -22.67 1.71
C TYR A 198 17.49 -22.19 0.58
N ALA A 199 18.01 -22.12 -0.65
CA ALA A 199 17.19 -21.79 -1.81
C ALA A 199 16.08 -22.83 -2.02
N THR A 200 16.44 -24.12 -1.93
CA THR A 200 15.50 -25.25 -2.07
C THR A 200 14.45 -25.25 -0.97
N GLU A 201 14.85 -25.05 0.29
CA GLU A 201 13.90 -24.96 1.41
C GLU A 201 12.93 -23.79 1.23
N ALA A 202 13.43 -22.61 0.84
CA ALA A 202 12.60 -21.43 0.58
C ALA A 202 11.58 -21.66 -0.54
N GLU A 203 11.95 -22.40 -1.60
CA GLU A 203 11.03 -22.80 -2.67
C GLU A 203 9.95 -23.77 -2.18
N ILE A 204 10.33 -24.77 -1.37
CA ILE A 204 9.40 -25.74 -0.79
C ILE A 204 8.39 -25.04 0.12
N GLU A 205 8.84 -24.16 1.00
CA GLU A 205 7.99 -23.39 1.91
C GLU A 205 7.04 -22.46 1.14
N LEU A 206 7.55 -21.74 0.13
CA LEU A 206 6.72 -20.88 -0.72
C LEU A 206 5.67 -21.70 -1.49
N ASN A 207 6.01 -22.89 -1.98
CA ASN A 207 5.07 -23.77 -2.67
C ASN A 207 3.92 -24.19 -1.75
N LYS A 208 4.23 -24.68 -0.55
CA LYS A 208 3.23 -25.04 0.47
C LYS A 208 2.36 -23.86 0.85
N PHE A 209 2.97 -22.68 1.03
CA PHE A 209 2.24 -21.47 1.37
C PHE A 209 1.25 -21.09 0.27
N VAL A 210 1.68 -21.05 -1.00
CA VAL A 210 0.81 -20.71 -2.15
C VAL A 210 -0.32 -21.73 -2.32
N GLU A 211 -0.06 -23.03 -2.11
CA GLU A 211 -1.09 -24.08 -2.12
C GLU A 211 -2.14 -23.90 -1.01
N SER A 212 -1.77 -23.23 0.09
CA SER A 212 -2.69 -22.95 1.20
C SER A 212 -3.61 -21.74 0.97
N LEU A 213 -3.36 -20.95 -0.09
CA LEU A 213 -4.11 -19.72 -0.38
C LEU A 213 -5.44 -20.02 -1.07
N ASN A 214 -6.50 -19.32 -0.68
CA ASN A 214 -7.80 -19.41 -1.35
C ASN A 214 -7.86 -18.48 -2.57
N ILE A 215 -7.22 -18.88 -3.68
CA ILE A 215 -7.18 -18.11 -4.93
C ILE A 215 -8.02 -18.81 -6.01
N PRO A 216 -8.96 -18.11 -6.68
CA PRO A 216 -9.67 -18.63 -7.85
C PRO A 216 -8.73 -19.14 -8.95
N GLN A 217 -9.06 -20.27 -9.58
CA GLN A 217 -8.18 -20.95 -10.56
C GLN A 217 -7.89 -20.11 -11.81
N GLU A 218 -8.77 -19.18 -12.15
CA GLU A 218 -8.63 -18.25 -13.27
C GLU A 218 -7.56 -17.17 -13.05
N ILE A 219 -7.18 -16.93 -11.78
CA ILE A 219 -6.20 -15.91 -11.42
C ILE A 219 -4.79 -16.47 -11.59
N LYS A 220 -3.96 -15.75 -12.33
CA LYS A 220 -2.57 -16.14 -12.56
C LYS A 220 -1.72 -15.75 -11.37
N VAL A 221 -1.05 -16.75 -10.80
CA VAL A 221 -0.09 -16.59 -9.71
C VAL A 221 1.30 -17.00 -10.20
N PHE A 222 2.24 -16.07 -10.07
CA PHE A 222 3.67 -16.29 -10.27
C PHE A 222 4.31 -16.32 -8.89
N LYS A 223 5.21 -17.28 -8.65
CA LYS A 223 5.88 -17.45 -7.35
C LYS A 223 7.39 -17.57 -7.55
N LYS A 224 8.15 -16.93 -6.66
CA LYS A 224 9.62 -16.93 -6.73
C LYS A 224 10.23 -16.79 -5.34
N ALA A 225 11.13 -17.71 -4.99
CA ALA A 225 12.04 -17.53 -3.87
C ALA A 225 13.27 -16.75 -4.33
N LYS A 226 13.69 -15.74 -3.58
CA LYS A 226 14.85 -14.90 -3.88
C LYS A 226 15.73 -14.75 -2.65
N LYS A 227 17.04 -14.76 -2.86
CA LYS A 227 17.97 -14.35 -1.81
C LYS A 227 17.81 -12.85 -1.56
N PHE A 228 17.65 -12.48 -0.30
CA PHE A 228 17.66 -11.08 0.10
C PHE A 228 19.08 -10.51 0.06
N ILE A 229 19.29 -9.42 -0.70
CA ILE A 229 20.55 -8.68 -0.76
C ILE A 229 20.37 -7.37 -0.01
N ASP A 230 19.56 -6.46 -0.56
CA ASP A 230 19.15 -5.21 0.08
C ASP A 230 17.78 -4.76 -0.44
N ILE A 231 17.24 -3.66 0.12
CA ILE A 231 15.89 -3.19 -0.25
C ILE A 231 15.86 -2.60 -1.66
N LYS A 232 16.95 -1.97 -2.13
CA LYS A 232 16.98 -1.37 -3.46
C LYS A 232 17.00 -2.45 -4.53
N SER A 233 17.82 -3.47 -4.38
CA SER A 233 17.86 -4.65 -5.24
C SER A 233 16.52 -5.38 -5.28
N MET A 234 15.82 -5.54 -4.14
CA MET A 234 14.46 -6.09 -4.15
C MET A 234 13.50 -5.29 -5.04
N VAL A 235 13.61 -3.97 -5.04
CA VAL A 235 12.76 -3.06 -5.80
C VAL A 235 13.22 -2.93 -7.26
N ASP A 236 14.52 -2.92 -7.53
CA ASP A 236 15.11 -2.55 -8.82
C ASP A 236 15.57 -3.74 -9.69
N GLU A 237 15.95 -4.88 -9.11
CA GLU A 237 16.66 -5.96 -9.83
C GLU A 237 15.76 -7.00 -10.51
N SER A 238 14.45 -6.97 -10.35
CA SER A 238 13.61 -7.85 -11.15
C SER A 238 13.31 -7.22 -12.51
N ILE A 239 13.68 -7.90 -13.59
CA ILE A 239 13.18 -7.62 -14.95
C ILE A 239 11.63 -7.57 -14.94
N GLU A 240 11.03 -8.30 -14.01
CA GLU A 240 9.60 -8.30 -13.67
C GLU A 240 9.12 -6.95 -13.11
N TYR A 241 9.92 -6.17 -12.36
CA TYR A 241 9.51 -4.90 -11.74
C TYR A 241 9.08 -3.83 -12.74
N LYS A 242 9.66 -3.83 -13.94
CA LYS A 242 9.20 -2.94 -15.02
C LYS A 242 7.76 -3.22 -15.42
N THR A 243 7.32 -4.47 -15.33
CA THR A 243 5.95 -4.91 -15.64
C THR A 243 5.00 -4.82 -14.45
N ILE A 244 5.51 -4.63 -13.24
CA ILE A 244 4.71 -4.44 -12.02
C ILE A 244 4.04 -3.07 -12.08
N ASP A 245 2.74 -3.06 -11.77
CA ASP A 245 1.91 -1.86 -11.75
C ASP A 245 1.65 -1.39 -10.31
N LEU A 246 1.67 -2.32 -9.34
CA LEU A 246 1.35 -2.08 -7.94
C LEU A 246 2.22 -2.95 -7.03
N LEU A 247 2.78 -2.36 -5.98
CA LEU A 247 3.41 -3.10 -4.88
C LEU A 247 2.41 -3.26 -3.73
N SER A 248 2.31 -4.46 -3.16
CA SER A 248 1.57 -4.69 -1.92
C SER A 248 2.50 -4.88 -0.75
N LEU A 249 2.14 -4.30 0.40
CA LEU A 249 2.79 -4.51 1.68
C LEU A 249 1.74 -4.94 2.72
N SER A 250 1.96 -6.08 3.37
CA SER A 250 1.26 -6.44 4.60
C SER A 250 2.05 -5.91 5.78
N VAL A 251 1.38 -5.24 6.71
CA VAL A 251 2.01 -4.77 7.95
C VAL A 251 1.28 -5.34 9.16
N SER A 252 2.05 -5.87 10.11
CA SER A 252 1.51 -6.36 11.38
C SER A 252 1.31 -5.19 12.35
N SER A 253 1.24 -5.47 13.65
CA SER A 253 1.04 -4.46 14.71
C SER A 253 2.05 -3.30 14.67
N SER A 254 3.25 -3.51 14.12
CA SER A 254 4.23 -2.46 13.85
C SER A 254 4.52 -2.30 12.35
N PHE A 255 4.41 -1.07 11.85
CA PHE A 255 4.95 -0.69 10.55
C PHE A 255 6.48 -0.75 10.62
N SER A 256 7.07 -1.84 10.14
CA SER A 256 8.51 -2.10 10.24
C SER A 256 9.31 -1.09 9.42
N ILE A 257 10.55 -0.83 9.83
CA ILE A 257 11.51 -0.02 9.05
C ILE A 257 11.59 -0.56 7.61
N PHE A 258 11.59 -1.88 7.45
CA PHE A 258 11.59 -2.52 6.14
C PHE A 258 10.37 -2.17 5.27
N SER A 259 9.16 -2.18 5.83
CA SER A 259 7.94 -1.81 5.09
C SER A 259 7.94 -0.32 4.74
N PHE A 260 8.48 0.51 5.63
CA PHE A 260 8.66 1.93 5.40
C PHE A 260 9.66 2.21 4.27
N ASP A 261 10.82 1.56 4.30
CA ASP A 261 11.87 1.70 3.29
C ASP A 261 11.36 1.24 1.91
N LEU A 262 10.61 0.13 1.84
CA LEU A 262 9.96 -0.31 0.60
C LEU A 262 8.95 0.71 0.08
N LEU A 263 8.11 1.26 0.96
CA LEU A 263 7.17 2.32 0.60
C LEU A 263 7.91 3.57 0.09
N GLU A 264 9.00 3.97 0.73
CA GLU A 264 9.78 5.15 0.37
C GLU A 264 10.48 4.97 -0.99
N HIS A 265 11.14 3.84 -1.18
CA HIS A 265 11.96 3.55 -2.36
C HIS A 265 11.15 3.03 -3.55
N SER A 266 9.92 2.58 -3.36
CA SER A 266 9.06 2.19 -4.48
C SER A 266 8.81 3.35 -5.46
N THR A 267 9.00 3.06 -6.74
CA THR A 267 8.62 3.92 -7.87
C THR A 267 7.23 3.61 -8.42
N LYS A 268 6.48 2.72 -7.77
CA LYS A 268 5.12 2.30 -8.14
C LYS A 268 4.13 2.82 -7.11
N ASP A 269 2.84 2.79 -7.43
CA ASP A 269 1.81 2.91 -6.40
C ASP A 269 1.95 1.74 -5.41
N VAL A 270 1.56 1.95 -4.15
CA VAL A 270 1.70 0.95 -3.09
C VAL A 270 0.37 0.76 -2.39
N ILE A 271 -0.10 -0.47 -2.23
CA ILE A 271 -1.22 -0.79 -1.36
C ILE A 271 -0.72 -1.43 -0.07
N ILE A 272 -1.11 -0.86 1.05
CA ILE A 272 -0.69 -1.31 2.38
C ILE A 272 -1.91 -1.81 3.13
N TYR A 273 -1.86 -3.03 3.65
CA TYR A 273 -2.91 -3.55 4.51
C TYR A 273 -2.34 -3.91 5.88
N LYS A 274 -2.84 -3.21 6.91
CA LYS A 274 -2.56 -3.57 8.29
C LYS A 274 -3.48 -4.72 8.70
N ILE A 275 -2.88 -5.85 9.02
CA ILE A 275 -3.60 -7.04 9.47
C ILE A 275 -3.12 -7.34 10.89
N LEU A 276 -4.07 -7.30 11.81
CA LEU A 276 -3.81 -7.70 13.20
C LEU A 276 -3.74 -9.23 13.24
N GLU A 277 -2.67 -9.74 13.83
CA GLU A 277 -2.57 -11.14 14.22
C GLU A 277 -3.35 -11.32 15.52
N ASP A 278 -4.15 -12.38 15.58
CA ASP A 278 -4.93 -12.78 16.75
C ASP A 278 -4.03 -13.40 17.83
#